data_AF-A0A352DT20-F1
#
_entry.id   AF-A0A352DT20-F1
#
_cell.length_a   1.000
_cell.length_b   1.000
_cell.length_c   1.000
_cell.angle_alpha   90.00
_cell.angle_beta   90.00
_cell.angle_gamma   90.00
#
_symmetry.space_group_name_H-M   'P 1'
#
loop_
_entity.id
_entity.type
_entity.pdbx_description
1 polymer ?
#
loop_
_entity_poly.entity_id
_entity_poly.type
_entity_poly.pdbx_seq_one_letter_code
_entity_poly.pdbx_strand_id
1 'polypeptide(L)'
;MFVMAKSTQSTSGALALLDAAERRIFDASRGTALAAATKAQLGTLVGQARALRDKWRDQFRDQRRSSQRAAAARGVGGNERSRAKSDLFADVVSRIEARLAELGTSVAKAVTSATGGGPTKAARARMHRATRASTRAALAEFVSQTTGPASAVQKVAAA
;
A
#
# COMPACT_ATOMS: atom_id res chain seq x y z
N MET A 1 1.73 0.57 -27.92
CA MET A 1 2.51 1.80 -27.69
C MET A 1 3.33 1.58 -26.42
N PHE A 2 4.58 1.11 -26.55
CA PHE A 2 5.44 0.77 -25.41
C PHE A 2 6.17 2.03 -24.93
N VAL A 3 5.88 2.48 -23.71
CA VAL A 3 6.52 3.66 -23.12
C VAL A 3 7.85 3.25 -22.45
N MET A 4 8.93 3.61 -23.13
CA MET A 4 10.32 3.80 -22.71
C MET A 4 10.69 3.37 -21.27
N ALA A 5 11.31 2.20 -21.14
CA ALA A 5 12.18 1.88 -20.03
C ALA A 5 13.44 2.77 -20.08
N LYS A 6 13.43 3.90 -19.35
CA LYS A 6 14.64 4.71 -19.16
C LYS A 6 15.50 4.10 -18.05
N SER A 7 16.67 3.63 -18.47
CA SER A 7 17.91 3.53 -17.71
C SER A 7 17.91 2.67 -16.43
N THR A 8 18.06 1.36 -16.60
CA THR A 8 18.65 0.48 -15.58
C THR A 8 20.17 0.72 -15.51
N GLN A 9 20.62 1.87 -15.02
CA GLN A 9 22.02 2.01 -14.63
C GLN A 9 22.22 1.29 -13.30
N SER A 10 23.26 0.45 -13.24
CA SER A 10 23.58 -0.45 -12.15
C SER A 10 23.67 0.28 -10.79
N THR A 11 22.62 0.15 -9.97
CA THR A 11 22.52 0.75 -8.62
C THR A 11 23.43 0.10 -7.57
N SER A 12 24.17 -0.96 -7.93
CA SER A 12 24.89 -1.81 -6.98
C SER A 12 25.91 -1.06 -6.12
N GLY A 13 26.56 -0.02 -6.66
CA GLY A 13 27.46 0.85 -5.91
C GLY A 13 26.74 1.89 -5.05
N ALA A 14 25.58 2.40 -5.48
CA ALA A 14 24.84 3.45 -4.79
C ALA A 14 24.12 2.94 -3.52
N LEU A 15 23.72 1.67 -3.51
CA LEU A 15 23.07 1.05 -2.35
C LEU A 15 23.97 0.99 -1.11
N ALA A 16 25.28 0.79 -1.30
CA ALA A 16 26.26 0.83 -0.22
C ALA A 16 26.43 2.23 0.39
N LEU A 17 25.95 3.27 -0.29
CA LEU A 17 26.08 4.66 0.14
C LEU A 17 24.85 5.15 0.93
N LEU A 18 23.79 4.34 1.01
CA LEU A 18 22.55 4.72 1.69
C LEU A 18 22.70 4.60 3.20
N ASP A 19 22.21 5.61 3.90
CA ASP A 19 21.97 5.56 5.35
C ASP A 19 20.77 4.63 5.66
N ALA A 20 20.65 4.16 6.89
CA ALA A 20 19.55 3.34 7.37
C ALA A 20 18.17 3.95 7.08
N ALA A 21 17.99 5.26 7.26
CA ALA A 21 16.72 5.92 6.96
C ALA A 21 16.39 5.90 5.45
N GLU A 22 17.40 6.13 4.63
CA GLU A 22 17.31 6.11 3.16
C GLU A 22 17.02 4.71 2.64
N ARG A 23 17.66 3.71 3.25
CA ARG A 23 17.48 2.31 2.94
C ARG A 23 16.06 1.85 3.22
N ARG A 24 15.45 2.28 4.34
CA ARG A 24 14.04 1.99 4.64
C ARG A 24 13.09 2.48 3.55
N ILE A 25 13.29 3.70 3.05
CA ILE A 25 12.46 4.26 1.98
C ILE A 25 12.68 3.50 0.67
N PHE A 26 13.93 3.14 0.37
CA PHE A 26 14.25 2.32 -0.80
C PHE A 26 13.59 0.94 -0.73
N ASP A 27 13.71 0.24 0.40
CA ASP A 27 13.14 -1.10 0.60
C ASP A 27 11.60 -1.05 0.57
N ALA A 28 10.98 -0.03 1.18
CA ALA A 28 9.54 0.20 1.13
C ALA A 28 9.01 0.48 -0.28
N SER A 29 9.86 0.94 -1.20
CA SER A 29 9.50 1.20 -2.59
C SER A 29 9.54 -0.04 -3.49
N ARG A 30 9.81 -1.23 -2.94
CA ARG A 30 10.00 -2.46 -3.73
C ARG A 30 9.19 -3.65 -3.18
N GLY A 31 9.00 -4.63 -4.05
CA GLY A 31 8.47 -5.94 -3.69
C GLY A 31 7.09 -5.90 -3.03
N THR A 32 6.92 -6.76 -2.04
CA THR A 32 5.66 -6.93 -1.30
C THR A 32 5.28 -5.68 -0.51
N ALA A 33 6.26 -4.90 -0.02
CA ALA A 33 6.01 -3.67 0.73
C ALA A 33 5.29 -2.63 -0.12
N LEU A 34 5.75 -2.41 -1.37
CA LEU A 34 5.09 -1.51 -2.30
C LEU A 34 3.70 -2.01 -2.70
N ALA A 35 3.54 -3.33 -2.88
CA ALA A 35 2.28 -3.93 -3.28
C ALA A 35 1.20 -3.84 -2.19
N ALA A 36 1.60 -4.02 -0.92
CA ALA A 36 0.72 -4.01 0.25
C ALA A 36 0.43 -2.58 0.79
N ALA A 37 1.21 -1.58 0.39
CA ALA A 37 1.05 -0.22 0.86
C ALA A 37 -0.30 0.40 0.40
N THR A 38 -0.96 1.07 1.34
CA THR A 38 -2.20 1.82 1.07
C THR A 38 -1.93 3.13 0.34
N LYS A 39 -2.95 3.72 -0.28
CA LYS A 39 -2.82 5.02 -0.98
C LYS A 39 -2.25 6.13 -0.09
N ALA A 40 -2.67 6.18 1.19
CA ALA A 40 -2.16 7.15 2.15
C ALA A 40 -0.67 6.93 2.45
N GLN A 41 -0.27 5.66 2.68
CA GLN A 41 1.13 5.31 2.91
C GLN A 41 2.02 5.61 1.70
N LEU A 42 1.54 5.32 0.48
CA LEU A 42 2.24 5.67 -0.76
C LEU A 42 2.36 7.19 -0.96
N GLY A 43 1.34 7.96 -0.54
CA GLY A 43 1.38 9.43 -0.53
C GLY A 43 2.47 9.99 0.40
N THR A 44 2.57 9.46 1.62
CA THR A 44 3.66 9.82 2.54
C THR A 44 5.03 9.40 1.99
N LEU A 45 5.12 8.18 1.46
CA LEU A 45 6.36 7.62 0.93
C LEU A 45 6.88 8.40 -0.27
N VAL A 46 6.00 8.82 -1.20
CA VAL A 46 6.42 9.65 -2.34
C VAL A 46 6.89 11.04 -1.89
N GLY A 47 6.26 11.61 -0.85
CA GLY A 47 6.71 12.87 -0.26
C GLY A 47 8.12 12.77 0.30
N GLN A 48 8.39 11.73 1.09
CA GLN A 48 9.72 11.46 1.64
C GLN A 48 10.77 11.19 0.56
N ALA A 49 10.42 10.38 -0.45
CA ALA A 49 11.31 10.07 -1.57
C ALA A 49 11.65 11.33 -2.40
N ARG A 50 10.67 12.22 -2.64
CA ARG A 50 10.89 13.51 -3.31
C ARG A 50 11.81 14.42 -2.51
N ALA A 51 11.59 14.53 -1.19
CA ALA A 51 12.43 15.33 -0.32
C ALA A 51 13.90 14.84 -0.33
N LEU A 52 14.12 13.52 -0.28
CA LEU A 52 15.47 12.95 -0.39
C LEU A 52 16.10 13.19 -1.77
N ARG A 53 15.34 12.98 -2.85
CA ARG A 53 15.82 13.27 -4.21
C ARG A 53 16.27 14.71 -4.34
N ASP A 54 15.45 15.66 -3.89
CA ASP A 54 15.72 17.08 -4.01
C ASP A 54 16.92 17.48 -3.14
N LYS A 55 17.02 16.96 -1.91
CA LYS A 55 18.21 17.12 -1.05
C LYS A 55 19.50 16.70 -1.76
N TRP A 56 19.54 15.48 -2.31
CA TRP A 56 20.75 14.96 -2.96
C TRP A 56 21.09 15.70 -4.26
N ARG A 57 20.07 16.12 -5.01
CA ARG A 57 20.24 16.96 -6.20
C ARG A 57 20.82 18.32 -5.85
N ASP A 58 20.31 18.95 -4.81
CA ASP A 58 20.75 20.29 -4.41
C ASP A 58 22.15 20.24 -3.80
N GLN A 59 22.44 19.22 -3.00
CA GLN A 59 23.80 18.95 -2.52
C GLN A 59 24.78 18.73 -3.68
N PHE A 60 24.40 17.96 -4.71
CA PHE A 60 25.24 17.80 -5.91
C PHE A 60 25.49 19.14 -6.63
N ARG A 61 24.46 19.98 -6.77
CA ARG A 61 24.57 21.30 -7.40
C ARG A 61 25.47 22.23 -6.61
N ASP A 62 25.34 22.25 -5.29
CA ASP A 62 26.14 23.09 -4.41
C ASP A 62 27.59 22.62 -4.36
N GLN A 63 27.82 21.31 -4.25
CA GLN A 63 29.15 20.71 -4.38
C GLN A 63 29.77 21.07 -5.72
N ARG A 64 29.04 20.93 -6.83
CA ARG A 64 29.54 21.30 -8.16
C ARG A 64 29.89 22.79 -8.26
N ARG A 65 29.05 23.69 -7.73
CA ARG A 65 29.32 25.13 -7.70
C ARG A 65 30.57 25.45 -6.85
N SER A 66 30.71 24.80 -5.70
CA SER A 66 31.89 24.93 -4.84
C SER A 66 33.15 24.41 -5.55
N SER A 67 33.08 23.22 -6.15
CA SER A 67 34.16 22.65 -6.95
C SER A 67 34.52 23.53 -8.13
N GLN A 68 33.58 24.20 -8.80
CA GLN A 68 33.88 25.14 -9.89
C GLN A 68 34.59 26.40 -9.39
N ARG A 69 34.18 26.95 -8.24
CA ARG A 69 34.89 28.06 -7.59
C ARG A 69 36.30 27.66 -7.16
N ALA A 70 36.46 26.43 -6.67
CA ALA A 70 37.74 25.86 -6.22
C ALA A 70 38.61 25.30 -7.36
N ALA A 71 38.04 24.94 -8.51
CA ALA A 71 38.76 24.39 -9.67
C ALA A 71 39.62 25.44 -10.40
N ALA A 72 39.47 26.72 -10.05
CA ALA A 72 40.51 27.73 -10.30
C ALA A 72 41.84 27.38 -9.59
N ALA A 73 41.87 26.42 -8.65
CA ALA A 73 43.03 26.07 -7.83
C ALA A 73 43.53 24.60 -7.91
N ARG A 74 42.70 23.58 -8.21
CA ARG A 74 43.06 22.20 -8.65
C ARG A 74 41.85 21.26 -8.54
N GLY A 75 41.78 20.27 -9.44
CA GLY A 75 40.62 19.39 -9.66
C GLY A 75 40.08 18.69 -8.40
N VAL A 76 38.78 18.89 -8.14
CA VAL A 76 38.03 18.19 -7.09
C VAL A 76 36.96 17.33 -7.76
N GLY A 77 37.26 16.04 -7.92
CA GLY A 77 36.31 14.99 -8.31
C GLY A 77 35.85 14.25 -7.04
N GLY A 78 34.54 14.12 -6.87
CA GLY A 78 33.95 13.54 -5.65
C GLY A 78 32.44 13.75 -5.50
N ASN A 79 31.76 14.25 -6.53
CA ASN A 79 30.34 14.64 -6.48
C ASN A 79 29.42 13.51 -6.98
N GLU A 80 30.01 12.43 -7.49
CA GLU A 80 29.37 11.26 -8.08
C GLU A 80 28.46 10.54 -7.08
N ARG A 81 28.81 10.53 -5.79
CA ARG A 81 27.96 9.95 -4.73
C ARG A 81 26.62 10.65 -4.61
N SER A 82 26.62 11.98 -4.57
CA SER A 82 25.38 12.78 -4.44
C SER A 82 24.52 12.63 -5.69
N ARG A 83 25.13 12.56 -6.87
CA ARG A 83 24.44 12.28 -8.13
C ARG A 83 23.82 10.89 -8.16
N ALA A 84 24.57 9.86 -7.80
CA ALA A 84 24.07 8.49 -7.77
C ALA A 84 22.88 8.33 -6.81
N LYS A 85 22.90 9.03 -5.66
CA LYS A 85 21.76 9.05 -4.74
C LYS A 85 20.55 9.78 -5.32
N SER A 86 20.74 10.93 -5.99
CA SER A 86 19.61 11.65 -6.60
C SER A 86 18.93 10.82 -7.69
N ASP A 87 19.73 10.12 -8.51
CA ASP A 87 19.21 9.27 -9.58
C ASP A 87 18.45 8.06 -9.00
N LEU A 88 18.99 7.43 -7.96
CA LEU A 88 18.32 6.33 -7.25
C LEU A 88 16.97 6.75 -6.66
N PHE A 89 16.89 7.92 -6.03
CA PHE A 89 15.63 8.42 -5.48
C PHE A 89 14.65 8.91 -6.56
N ALA A 90 15.13 9.33 -7.73
CA ALA A 90 14.25 9.59 -8.87
C ALA A 90 13.54 8.32 -9.34
N ASP A 91 14.25 7.19 -9.41
CA ASP A 91 13.66 5.89 -9.75
C ASP A 91 12.66 5.40 -8.69
N VAL A 92 12.97 5.62 -7.41
CA VAL A 92 12.05 5.32 -6.30
C VAL A 92 10.75 6.11 -6.44
N VAL A 93 10.84 7.42 -6.70
CA VAL A 93 9.67 8.27 -6.92
C VAL A 93 8.83 7.75 -8.10
N SER A 94 9.48 7.45 -9.24
CA SER A 94 8.80 6.92 -10.42
C SER A 94 8.01 5.64 -10.14
N ARG A 95 8.59 4.69 -9.38
CA ARG A 95 7.91 3.45 -8.98
C ARG A 95 6.67 3.70 -8.12
N ILE A 96 6.78 4.60 -7.14
CA ILE A 96 5.67 4.91 -6.23
C ILE A 96 4.54 5.64 -6.97
N GLU A 97 4.89 6.56 -7.87
CA GLU A 97 3.93 7.28 -8.70
C GLU A 97 3.19 6.33 -9.66
N ALA A 98 3.90 5.39 -10.29
CA ALA A 98 3.27 4.35 -11.10
C ALA A 98 2.25 3.53 -10.28
N ARG A 99 2.62 3.12 -9.06
CA ARG A 99 1.71 2.38 -8.18
C ARG A 99 0.48 3.21 -7.76
N LEU A 100 0.67 4.50 -7.47
CA LEU A 100 -0.44 5.40 -7.17
C LEU A 100 -1.40 5.55 -8.37
N ALA A 101 -0.87 5.59 -9.60
CA ALA A 101 -1.69 5.65 -10.81
C ALA A 101 -2.48 4.35 -11.04
N GLU A 102 -1.89 3.17 -10.79
CA GLU A 102 -2.60 1.88 -10.81
C GLU A 102 -3.75 1.83 -9.80
N LEU A 103 -3.52 2.30 -8.57
CA LEU A 103 -4.56 2.38 -7.55
C LEU A 103 -5.64 3.40 -7.91
N GLY A 104 -5.29 4.51 -8.56
CA GLY A 104 -6.26 5.48 -9.07
C GLY A 104 -7.16 4.90 -10.17
N THR A 105 -6.58 4.21 -11.14
CA THR A 105 -7.32 3.61 -12.27
C THR A 105 -8.19 2.42 -11.85
N SER A 106 -7.71 1.60 -10.92
CA SER A 106 -8.50 0.49 -10.34
C SER A 106 -9.70 0.97 -9.53
N VAL A 107 -9.56 2.06 -8.76
CA VAL A 107 -10.71 2.69 -8.07
C VAL A 107 -11.71 3.25 -9.07
N ALA A 108 -11.25 3.94 -10.13
CA ALA A 108 -12.14 4.44 -11.17
C ALA A 108 -12.94 3.30 -11.84
N LYS A 109 -12.28 2.18 -12.16
CA LYS A 109 -12.92 0.98 -12.72
C LYS A 109 -13.94 0.36 -11.77
N ALA A 110 -13.60 0.25 -10.49
CA ALA A 110 -14.52 -0.27 -9.46
C ALA A 110 -15.76 0.64 -9.26
N VAL A 111 -15.57 1.96 -9.25
CA VAL A 111 -16.66 2.93 -9.14
C VAL A 111 -17.56 2.86 -10.37
N THR A 112 -17.02 2.75 -11.58
CA THR A 112 -17.83 2.59 -12.79
C THR A 112 -18.65 1.30 -12.80
N SER A 113 -18.14 0.20 -12.21
CA SER A 113 -18.91 -1.03 -12.01
C SER A 113 -19.95 -0.94 -10.89
N ALA A 114 -19.75 -0.06 -9.89
CA ALA A 114 -20.66 0.15 -8.77
C ALA A 114 -21.79 1.16 -9.08
N THR A 115 -21.68 1.91 -10.18
CA THR A 115 -22.80 2.71 -10.72
C THR A 115 -23.90 1.88 -11.41
N GLY A 116 -23.71 0.57 -11.54
CA GLY A 116 -24.81 -0.36 -11.75
C GLY A 116 -25.68 -0.37 -10.50
N GLY A 117 -26.83 0.31 -10.57
CA GLY A 117 -27.69 0.66 -9.44
C GLY A 117 -27.81 -0.40 -8.34
N GLY A 118 -27.87 0.07 -7.10
CA GLY A 118 -27.97 -0.76 -5.90
C GLY A 118 -29.06 -1.84 -5.99
N PRO A 119 -29.03 -2.83 -5.07
CA PRO A 119 -29.83 -4.04 -5.20
C PRO A 119 -31.30 -3.73 -5.46
N THR A 120 -31.85 -4.35 -6.50
CA THR A 120 -33.25 -4.17 -6.89
C THR A 120 -34.18 -4.46 -5.70
N LYS A 121 -35.41 -3.93 -5.72
CA LYS A 121 -36.40 -4.20 -4.68
C LYS A 121 -36.58 -5.71 -4.43
N ALA A 122 -36.49 -6.51 -5.50
CA ALA A 122 -36.54 -7.97 -5.43
C ALA A 122 -35.31 -8.58 -4.71
N ALA A 123 -34.10 -8.10 -5.00
CA ALA A 123 -32.90 -8.54 -4.31
C ALA A 123 -32.93 -8.20 -2.81
N ARG A 124 -33.36 -6.98 -2.46
CA ARG A 124 -33.55 -6.57 -1.06
C ARG A 124 -34.59 -7.42 -0.34
N ALA A 125 -35.71 -7.72 -0.98
CA ALA A 125 -36.75 -8.59 -0.41
C ALA A 125 -36.23 -10.03 -0.17
N ARG A 126 -35.41 -10.57 -1.07
CA ARG A 126 -34.77 -11.89 -0.88
C ARG A 126 -33.80 -11.88 0.29
N MET A 127 -32.96 -10.86 0.42
CA MET A 127 -32.05 -10.70 1.56
C MET A 127 -32.82 -10.62 2.89
N HIS A 128 -33.87 -9.79 2.97
CA HIS A 128 -34.70 -9.71 4.16
C HIS A 128 -35.44 -11.01 4.52
N ARG A 129 -35.81 -11.83 3.53
CA ARG A 129 -36.39 -13.16 3.80
C ARG A 129 -35.34 -14.13 4.31
N ALA A 130 -34.15 -14.13 3.74
CA ALA A 130 -33.04 -14.96 4.20
C ALA A 130 -32.66 -14.64 5.64
N THR A 131 -32.53 -13.36 5.99
CA THR A 131 -32.26 -12.93 7.38
C THR A 131 -33.38 -13.34 8.33
N ARG A 132 -34.65 -13.19 7.94
CA ARG A 132 -35.78 -13.62 8.78
C ARG A 132 -35.81 -15.14 8.98
N ALA A 133 -35.46 -15.91 7.96
CA ALA A 133 -35.39 -17.37 8.07
C ALA A 133 -34.28 -17.80 9.02
N SER A 134 -33.08 -17.20 8.93
CA SER A 134 -31.99 -17.48 9.86
C SER A 134 -32.32 -17.07 11.30
N THR A 135 -32.97 -15.92 11.50
CA THR A 135 -33.40 -15.50 12.84
C THR A 135 -34.46 -16.43 13.42
N ARG A 136 -35.41 -16.91 12.60
CA ARG A 136 -36.41 -17.90 13.05
C ARG A 136 -35.79 -19.23 13.40
N ALA A 137 -34.82 -19.71 12.62
CA ALA A 137 -34.11 -20.95 12.91
C ALA A 137 -33.36 -20.86 14.24
N ALA A 138 -32.61 -19.78 14.45
CA ALA A 138 -31.89 -19.53 15.70
C ALA A 138 -32.85 -19.41 16.91
N LEU A 139 -34.00 -18.74 16.73
CA LEU A 139 -35.00 -18.62 17.80
C LEU A 139 -35.67 -19.97 18.11
N ALA A 140 -35.95 -20.79 17.10
CA ALA A 140 -36.54 -22.12 17.28
C ALA A 140 -35.56 -23.06 18.01
N GLU A 141 -34.28 -23.03 17.66
CA GLU A 141 -33.22 -23.78 18.34
C GLU A 141 -33.11 -23.35 19.81
N PHE A 142 -33.15 -22.04 20.09
CA PHE A 142 -33.16 -21.52 21.46
C PHE A 142 -34.40 -21.94 22.26
N VAL A 143 -35.58 -21.97 21.63
CA VAL A 143 -36.81 -22.46 22.27
C VAL A 143 -36.70 -23.96 22.57
N SER A 144 -36.19 -24.78 21.64
CA SER A 144 -35.99 -26.22 21.89
C SER A 144 -34.97 -26.52 22.99
N GLN A 145 -33.97 -25.66 23.19
CA GLN A 145 -33.01 -25.78 24.30
C GLN A 145 -33.59 -25.34 25.66
N THR A 146 -34.57 -24.43 25.66
CA THR A 146 -35.17 -23.89 26.89
C THR A 146 -36.43 -24.64 27.33
N THR A 147 -37.17 -25.25 26.40
CA THR A 147 -38.27 -26.18 26.70
C THR A 147 -37.83 -27.61 26.47
N GLY A 148 -37.07 -28.17 27.42
CA GLY A 148 -36.79 -29.61 27.45
C GLY A 148 -38.06 -30.43 27.70
N PRO A 149 -38.12 -31.72 27.28
CA PRO A 149 -39.31 -32.54 27.42
C PRO A 149 -39.64 -32.79 28.90
N ALA A 150 -40.90 -32.54 29.27
CA ALA A 150 -41.51 -32.92 30.54
C ALA A 150 -41.68 -34.45 30.66
N SER A 151 -40.61 -35.23 30.53
CA SER A 151 -40.62 -36.68 30.77
C SER A 151 -39.37 -37.14 31.52
N ALA A 152 -39.29 -36.78 32.80
CA ALA A 152 -38.42 -37.45 33.78
C ALA A 152 -39.03 -37.34 35.19
N VAL A 153 -40.27 -37.81 35.34
CA VAL A 153 -40.80 -38.22 36.66
C VAL A 153 -41.08 -39.72 36.55
N GLN A 154 -40.01 -40.51 36.58
CA GLN A 154 -40.09 -41.96 36.69
C GLN A 154 -39.78 -42.35 38.14
N LYS A 155 -40.85 -42.74 38.85
CA LYS A 155 -40.89 -43.72 39.94
C LYS A 155 -39.70 -43.74 40.92
N VAL A 156 -39.90 -43.17 42.10
CA VAL A 156 -39.46 -43.81 43.34
C VAL A 156 -40.72 -44.09 44.15
N ALA A 157 -41.17 -45.34 44.11
CA ALA A 157 -42.19 -45.86 44.98
C ALA A 157 -41.64 -47.11 45.67
N ALA A 158 -41.96 -47.19 46.96
CA ALA A 158 -41.99 -48.35 47.85
C ALA A 158 -40.71 -48.67 48.65
N ALA A 159 -40.91 -48.53 49.97
CA ALA A 159 -40.67 -49.50 51.05
C ALA A 159 -39.23 -49.97 51.32
#